data_AF-A0A1Y6LXM6-F1
#
_entry.id   AF-A0A1Y6LXM6-F1
#
_cell.length_a   1.000
_cell.length_b   1.000
_cell.length_c   1.000
_cell.angle_alpha   90.00
_cell.angle_beta   90.00
_cell.angle_gamma   90.00
#
_symmetry.space_group_name_H-M   'P 1'
#
loop_
_entity.id
_entity.type
_entity.pdbx_description
1 polymer ?
#
loop_
_entity_poly.entity_id
_entity_poly.type
_entity_poly.pdbx_seq_one_letter_code
_entity_poly.pdbx_strand_id
1 'polypeptide(L)'
;MSKKRIADAIASKSLNETLRKLLDIPVPRGRPSVSAQVNPEQVDIVSESLCDDVLQYLAPSLKPYQGCTVIDVNPGACLWSAKLHNFLKPKRHILMEPDERYAETFIKPLLDRPNSKYFHTTLTGAHNTGIFLTNFNKLFEDERLFSPRQNPAYDDARLRQLDTSVLLTGNLVRRFARDKGMWAHRANHTDDSNAILLVQALTALSNDALHKYGLVRQLWWVPEKAKTSVIAYNQTFRSKLTAVLDLASDITEVAGIKPAVDFERWGSVLKPGGIRSRSSAVANAGHVQVKQRMHEAGIKIPKDRKIVPAINTKLSKDFEMKDPYIVVHHTENALNKAIDELEAHVDAIASMPDLQDCVIKGKKKTSGLEHFIDTLHYPQSIHIAAEVQSTRSSGTLMPEDGVTASTQRRAIYIDAMLRIVNLETHAVVLREEKQTDITNIAARLFALDKAVQKVFHTINIGHSGLYSDQAAFFARPQNLKYDRRPFEPLQANPTEFFPESSVALLDVVPSTIDLDVPGLADRQEVSKLGNELAKLLFLYRITSIPYALDKIAPNAAQDLIPQAPSITDPRQGGRLNPEHVMVRSMTDKMLEELVKAWFEWPFKPDRFELELASTRVEQWDSKVRTGVEEEGEV
;
A
#
# COMPACT_ATOMS: atom_id res chain seq x y z
N MET A 1 -5.97 -35.89 -0.33
CA MET A 1 -5.93 -34.99 -1.52
C MET A 1 -7.18 -35.28 -2.35
N SER A 2 -7.95 -34.27 -2.76
CA SER A 2 -9.20 -34.50 -3.52
C SER A 2 -8.92 -35.04 -4.93
N LYS A 3 -9.86 -35.79 -5.54
CA LYS A 3 -9.71 -36.32 -6.92
C LYS A 3 -9.37 -35.20 -7.94
N LYS A 4 -9.95 -34.01 -7.76
CA LYS A 4 -9.67 -32.80 -8.55
C LYS A 4 -8.18 -32.42 -8.53
N ARG A 5 -7.54 -32.45 -7.35
CA ARG A 5 -6.12 -32.10 -7.21
C ARG A 5 -5.16 -33.12 -7.83
N ILE A 6 -5.54 -34.39 -7.87
CA ILE A 6 -4.74 -35.42 -8.54
C ILE A 6 -4.73 -35.17 -10.05
N ALA A 7 -5.89 -34.86 -10.64
CA ALA A 7 -5.99 -34.51 -12.05
C ALA A 7 -5.22 -33.22 -12.38
N ASP A 8 -5.34 -32.18 -11.55
CA ASP A 8 -4.60 -30.93 -11.70
C ASP A 8 -3.07 -31.16 -11.66
N ALA A 9 -2.58 -32.00 -10.74
CA ALA A 9 -1.16 -32.33 -10.66
C ALA A 9 -0.65 -33.07 -11.91
N ILE A 10 -1.47 -33.90 -12.55
CA ILE A 10 -1.11 -34.59 -13.81
C ILE A 10 -1.07 -33.58 -14.97
N ALA A 11 -2.10 -32.73 -15.08
CA ALA A 11 -2.17 -31.70 -16.12
C ALA A 11 -1.00 -30.71 -16.01
N SER A 12 -0.72 -30.23 -14.79
CA SER A 12 0.41 -29.36 -14.49
C SER A 12 1.74 -30.00 -14.88
N LYS A 13 1.97 -31.28 -14.60
CA LYS A 13 3.19 -31.99 -15.05
C LYS A 13 3.36 -31.98 -16.56
N SER A 14 2.30 -32.29 -17.31
CA SER A 14 2.34 -32.26 -18.78
C SER A 14 2.65 -30.87 -19.31
N LEU A 15 2.03 -29.83 -18.73
CA LEU A 15 2.27 -28.43 -19.13
C LEU A 15 3.72 -28.01 -18.81
N ASN A 16 4.23 -28.39 -17.64
CA ASN A 16 5.61 -28.12 -17.23
C ASN A 16 6.63 -28.76 -18.18
N GLU A 17 6.36 -29.97 -18.69
CA GLU A 17 7.23 -30.61 -19.67
C GLU A 17 7.26 -29.86 -21.01
N THR A 18 6.09 -29.39 -21.48
CA THR A 18 5.99 -28.56 -22.69
C THR A 18 6.75 -27.24 -22.50
N LEU A 19 6.52 -26.53 -21.40
CA LEU A 19 7.20 -25.27 -21.08
C LEU A 19 8.71 -25.47 -20.94
N ARG A 20 9.15 -26.55 -20.28
CA ARG A 20 10.57 -26.88 -20.15
C ARG A 20 11.25 -27.03 -21.51
N LYS A 21 10.62 -27.76 -22.43
CA LYS A 21 11.14 -27.95 -23.81
C LYS A 21 11.15 -26.63 -24.58
N LEU A 22 10.08 -25.84 -24.47
CA LEU A 22 9.94 -24.58 -25.19
C LEU A 22 10.97 -23.53 -24.75
N LEU A 23 11.24 -23.46 -23.45
CA LEU A 23 12.11 -22.45 -22.84
C LEU A 23 13.56 -22.91 -22.68
N ASP A 24 13.89 -24.12 -23.15
CA ASP A 24 15.20 -24.76 -23.00
C ASP A 24 15.73 -24.72 -21.56
N ILE A 25 14.83 -24.99 -20.60
CA ILE A 25 15.18 -24.95 -19.17
C ILE A 25 15.82 -26.31 -18.79
N PRO A 26 17.08 -26.33 -18.32
CA PRO A 26 17.75 -27.57 -17.97
C PRO A 26 17.07 -28.28 -16.80
N VAL A 27 17.03 -29.61 -16.83
CA VAL A 27 16.58 -30.41 -15.68
C VAL A 27 17.62 -30.29 -14.57
N PRO A 28 17.27 -29.78 -13.38
CA PRO A 28 18.23 -29.65 -12.29
C PRO A 28 18.75 -31.05 -11.88
N ARG A 29 20.07 -31.23 -11.89
CA ARG A 29 20.73 -32.44 -11.37
C ARG A 29 20.84 -32.33 -9.84
N GLY A 30 19.79 -32.74 -9.11
CA GLY A 30 19.77 -32.79 -7.64
C GLY A 30 18.61 -32.02 -6.99
N ARG A 31 18.48 -32.08 -5.65
CA ARG A 31 17.54 -31.22 -4.91
C ARG A 31 18.06 -29.77 -4.98
N PRO A 32 17.32 -28.81 -5.54
CA PRO A 32 17.76 -27.42 -5.57
C PRO A 32 17.91 -26.90 -4.13
N SER A 33 18.97 -26.13 -3.86
CA SER A 33 19.05 -25.39 -2.60
C SER A 33 17.96 -24.32 -2.56
N VAL A 34 17.46 -23.99 -1.37
CA VAL A 34 16.48 -22.90 -1.18
C VAL A 34 17.03 -21.55 -1.72
N SER A 35 18.36 -21.41 -1.75
CA SER A 35 19.07 -20.25 -2.33
C SER A 35 19.16 -20.24 -3.86
N ALA A 36 18.85 -21.35 -4.54
CA ALA A 36 18.84 -21.46 -6.00
C ALA A 36 17.46 -21.17 -6.63
N GLN A 37 16.49 -20.70 -5.84
CA GLN A 37 15.27 -20.05 -6.35
C GLN A 37 15.64 -18.68 -6.95
N VAL A 38 16.41 -18.71 -8.03
CA VAL A 38 16.64 -17.59 -8.94
C VAL A 38 15.25 -17.16 -9.41
N ASN A 39 14.86 -15.90 -9.21
CA ASN A 39 13.64 -15.34 -9.82
C ASN A 39 13.72 -15.61 -11.32
N PRO A 40 12.98 -16.57 -11.87
CA PRO A 40 13.03 -16.80 -13.30
C PRO A 40 12.44 -15.54 -13.94
N GLU A 41 13.14 -14.98 -14.92
CA GLU A 41 12.64 -13.84 -15.68
C GLU A 41 11.37 -14.20 -16.49
N GLN A 42 10.94 -15.47 -16.49
CA GLN A 42 9.73 -15.96 -17.14
C GLN A 42 9.08 -17.03 -16.25
N VAL A 43 7.87 -16.75 -15.75
CA VAL A 43 7.09 -17.67 -14.91
C VAL A 43 5.66 -17.73 -15.44
N ASP A 44 5.15 -18.94 -15.59
CA ASP A 44 3.79 -19.25 -16.03
C ASP A 44 2.95 -19.84 -14.89
N ILE A 45 1.66 -19.56 -14.89
CA ILE A 45 0.68 -20.22 -14.00
C ILE A 45 0.32 -21.57 -14.61
N VAL A 46 0.48 -22.65 -13.84
CA VAL A 46 0.33 -24.03 -14.35
C VAL A 46 -0.66 -24.88 -13.56
N SER A 47 -1.28 -24.32 -12.51
CA SER A 47 -2.34 -24.98 -11.75
C SER A 47 -3.72 -24.52 -12.19
N GLU A 48 -4.54 -25.45 -12.66
CA GLU A 48 -5.94 -25.19 -12.94
C GLU A 48 -6.73 -24.89 -11.67
N SER A 49 -6.41 -25.58 -10.56
CA SER A 49 -7.14 -25.37 -9.31
C SER A 49 -6.88 -23.98 -8.72
N LEU A 50 -5.68 -23.43 -8.86
CA LEU A 50 -5.40 -22.03 -8.50
C LEU A 50 -6.26 -21.05 -9.30
N CYS A 51 -6.28 -21.20 -10.63
CA CYS A 51 -7.09 -20.35 -11.49
C CYS A 51 -8.59 -20.43 -11.13
N ASP A 52 -9.12 -21.65 -10.99
CA ASP A 52 -10.53 -21.87 -10.64
C ASP A 52 -10.88 -21.25 -9.27
N ASP A 53 -10.04 -21.49 -8.25
CA ASP A 53 -10.25 -21.01 -6.88
C ASP A 53 -10.24 -19.48 -6.82
N VAL A 54 -9.28 -18.84 -7.50
CA VAL A 54 -9.18 -17.38 -7.59
C VAL A 54 -10.39 -16.77 -8.32
N LEU A 55 -10.79 -17.32 -9.46
CA LEU A 55 -11.93 -16.81 -10.23
C LEU A 55 -13.24 -16.97 -9.46
N GLN A 56 -13.42 -18.08 -8.74
CA GLN A 56 -14.57 -18.27 -7.85
C GLN A 56 -14.54 -17.28 -6.69
N TYR A 57 -13.37 -17.00 -6.13
CA TYR A 57 -13.20 -16.07 -5.02
C TYR A 57 -13.51 -14.62 -5.42
N LEU A 58 -13.08 -14.21 -6.61
CA LEU A 58 -13.37 -12.89 -7.19
C LEU A 58 -14.74 -12.80 -7.88
N ALA A 59 -15.50 -13.90 -7.97
CA ALA A 59 -16.73 -13.95 -8.74
C ALA A 59 -17.74 -12.84 -8.41
N PRO A 60 -17.97 -12.45 -7.14
CA PRO A 60 -18.90 -11.37 -6.82
C PRO A 60 -18.53 -10.04 -7.49
N SER A 61 -17.24 -9.68 -7.54
CA SER A 61 -16.76 -8.42 -8.11
C SER A 61 -16.48 -8.49 -9.61
N LEU A 62 -16.30 -9.69 -10.17
CA LEU A 62 -16.10 -9.91 -11.61
C LEU A 62 -17.40 -10.10 -12.39
N LYS A 63 -18.53 -10.34 -11.73
CA LYS A 63 -19.84 -10.49 -12.37
C LYS A 63 -20.19 -9.35 -13.35
N PRO A 64 -19.94 -8.05 -13.04
CA PRO A 64 -20.21 -6.96 -13.98
C PRO A 64 -19.39 -7.00 -15.28
N TYR A 65 -18.32 -7.80 -15.33
CA TYR A 65 -17.42 -7.93 -16.48
C TYR A 65 -17.77 -9.13 -17.39
N GLN A 66 -18.90 -9.81 -17.16
CA GLN A 66 -19.34 -10.86 -18.10
C GLN A 66 -19.58 -10.26 -19.48
N GLY A 67 -19.06 -10.91 -20.53
CA GLY A 67 -19.15 -10.42 -21.91
C GLY A 67 -18.24 -9.22 -22.25
N CYS A 68 -17.35 -8.80 -21.34
CA CYS A 68 -16.42 -7.70 -21.59
C CYS A 68 -15.41 -8.01 -22.71
N THR A 69 -14.62 -7.01 -23.10
CA THR A 69 -13.35 -7.23 -23.80
C THR A 69 -12.26 -7.48 -22.77
N VAL A 70 -11.54 -8.60 -22.87
CA VAL A 70 -10.36 -8.88 -22.04
C VAL A 70 -9.10 -8.48 -22.82
N ILE A 71 -8.24 -7.69 -22.20
CA ILE A 71 -6.88 -7.41 -22.67
C ILE A 71 -5.94 -8.20 -21.76
N ASP A 72 -5.24 -9.19 -22.30
CA ASP A 72 -4.35 -10.09 -21.56
C ASP A 72 -2.90 -9.86 -21.96
N VAL A 73 -2.14 -9.27 -21.05
CA VAL A 73 -0.75 -8.86 -21.25
C VAL A 73 0.20 -9.98 -20.80
N ASN A 74 1.04 -10.44 -21.72
CA ASN A 74 2.04 -11.49 -21.50
C ASN A 74 1.42 -12.83 -21.03
N PRO A 75 0.39 -13.36 -21.74
CA PRO A 75 -0.37 -14.53 -21.30
C PRO A 75 0.45 -15.83 -21.20
N GLY A 76 1.58 -15.93 -21.90
CA GLY A 76 2.49 -17.08 -21.82
C GLY A 76 1.80 -18.40 -22.16
N ALA A 77 1.81 -19.36 -21.23
CA ALA A 77 1.15 -20.66 -21.38
C ALA A 77 -0.39 -20.59 -21.57
N CYS A 78 -0.98 -19.41 -21.43
CA CYS A 78 -2.40 -19.12 -21.63
C CYS A 78 -3.38 -19.91 -20.73
N LEU A 79 -2.90 -20.58 -19.67
CA LEU A 79 -3.78 -21.32 -18.77
C LEU A 79 -4.74 -20.37 -18.02
N TRP A 80 -4.19 -19.31 -17.42
CA TRP A 80 -4.98 -18.26 -16.77
C TRP A 80 -5.96 -17.62 -17.76
N SER A 81 -5.47 -17.26 -18.95
CA SER A 81 -6.26 -16.69 -20.05
C SER A 81 -7.45 -17.58 -20.41
N ALA A 82 -7.23 -18.89 -20.58
CA ALA A 82 -8.26 -19.85 -20.89
C ALA A 82 -9.32 -19.97 -19.80
N LYS A 83 -8.90 -19.99 -18.53
CA LYS A 83 -9.80 -20.06 -17.37
C LYS A 83 -10.63 -18.79 -17.22
N LEU A 84 -10.00 -17.61 -17.34
CA LEU A 84 -10.67 -16.32 -17.29
C LEU A 84 -11.66 -16.15 -18.45
N HIS A 85 -11.29 -16.57 -19.66
CA HIS A 85 -12.17 -16.55 -20.82
C HIS A 85 -13.43 -17.39 -20.60
N ASN A 86 -13.28 -18.61 -20.09
CA ASN A 86 -14.42 -19.49 -19.83
C ASN A 86 -15.34 -18.92 -18.76
N PHE A 87 -14.77 -18.25 -17.76
CA PHE A 87 -15.51 -17.62 -16.67
C PHE A 87 -16.28 -16.37 -17.14
N LEU A 88 -15.63 -15.45 -17.86
CA LEU A 88 -16.23 -14.18 -18.29
C LEU A 88 -17.01 -14.25 -19.60
N LYS A 89 -16.73 -15.24 -20.45
CA LYS A 89 -17.28 -15.38 -21.82
C LYS A 89 -17.15 -14.07 -22.63
N PRO A 90 -15.94 -13.54 -22.80
CA PRO A 90 -15.74 -12.22 -23.36
C PRO A 90 -16.15 -12.14 -24.84
N LYS A 91 -16.57 -10.95 -25.27
CA LYS A 91 -16.83 -10.68 -26.70
C LYS A 91 -15.54 -10.73 -27.53
N ARG A 92 -14.42 -10.33 -26.92
CA ARG A 92 -13.06 -10.38 -27.46
C ARG A 92 -12.06 -10.61 -26.34
N HIS A 93 -11.10 -11.49 -26.54
CA HIS A 93 -10.00 -11.76 -25.61
C HIS A 93 -8.68 -11.56 -26.37
N ILE A 94 -8.03 -10.44 -26.12
CA ILE A 94 -6.84 -10.00 -26.85
C ILE A 94 -5.60 -10.47 -26.09
N LEU A 95 -4.85 -11.39 -26.68
CA LEU A 95 -3.59 -11.92 -26.18
C LEU A 95 -2.45 -11.03 -26.72
N MET A 96 -1.88 -10.20 -25.85
CA MET A 96 -0.72 -9.34 -26.14
C MET A 96 0.55 -10.11 -25.76
N GLU A 97 1.04 -10.95 -26.67
CA GLU A 97 2.22 -11.78 -26.47
C GLU A 97 3.30 -11.44 -27.52
N PRO A 98 4.35 -10.70 -27.14
CA PRO A 98 5.43 -10.37 -28.05
C PRO A 98 6.42 -11.54 -28.28
N ASP A 99 6.45 -12.55 -27.40
CA ASP A 99 7.38 -13.68 -27.53
C ASP A 99 6.81 -14.79 -28.41
N GLU A 100 7.29 -14.84 -29.64
CA GLU A 100 6.82 -15.76 -30.69
C GLU A 100 6.95 -17.25 -30.31
N ARG A 101 7.80 -17.60 -29.34
CA ARG A 101 7.93 -18.98 -28.85
C ARG A 101 6.58 -19.54 -28.36
N TYR A 102 5.73 -18.69 -27.79
CA TYR A 102 4.43 -19.10 -27.26
C TYR A 102 3.33 -19.15 -28.34
N ALA A 103 3.56 -18.55 -29.52
CA ALA A 103 2.56 -18.37 -30.55
C ALA A 103 2.01 -19.71 -31.06
N GLU A 104 2.88 -20.61 -31.53
CA GLU A 104 2.46 -21.89 -32.13
C GLU A 104 1.89 -22.87 -31.09
N THR A 105 2.53 -22.97 -29.92
CA THR A 105 2.21 -24.02 -28.94
C THR A 105 0.97 -23.70 -28.11
N PHE A 106 0.78 -22.44 -27.73
CA PHE A 106 -0.25 -22.06 -26.76
C PHE A 106 -1.32 -21.13 -27.34
N ILE A 107 -0.94 -20.19 -28.19
CA ILE A 107 -1.87 -19.17 -28.71
C ILE A 107 -2.67 -19.70 -29.91
N LYS A 108 -2.00 -20.27 -30.90
CA LYS A 108 -2.63 -20.80 -32.13
C LYS A 108 -3.78 -21.78 -31.85
N PRO A 109 -3.66 -22.74 -30.90
CA PRO A 109 -4.77 -23.63 -30.55
C PRO A 109 -6.00 -22.91 -29.96
N LEU A 110 -5.84 -21.71 -29.41
CA LEU A 110 -6.96 -20.88 -28.95
C LEU A 110 -7.60 -20.11 -30.11
N LEU A 111 -6.79 -19.60 -31.03
CA LEU A 111 -7.25 -18.87 -32.23
C LEU A 111 -8.02 -19.78 -33.19
N ASP A 112 -7.54 -21.02 -33.42
CA ASP A 112 -8.09 -21.96 -34.40
C ASP A 112 -9.42 -22.61 -33.97
N ARG A 113 -9.90 -22.35 -32.75
CA ARG A 113 -11.19 -22.88 -32.28
C ARG A 113 -12.34 -22.35 -33.13
N PRO A 114 -13.36 -23.17 -33.44
CA PRO A 114 -14.56 -22.68 -34.12
C PRO A 114 -15.18 -21.52 -33.34
N ASN A 115 -15.45 -20.41 -34.03
CA ASN A 115 -15.99 -19.17 -33.45
C ASN A 115 -15.14 -18.58 -32.30
N SER A 116 -13.82 -18.78 -32.35
CA SER A 116 -12.90 -18.24 -31.35
C SER A 116 -13.11 -16.74 -31.15
N LYS A 117 -13.12 -16.32 -29.88
CA LYS A 117 -13.11 -14.90 -29.49
C LYS A 117 -11.72 -14.46 -29.05
N TYR A 118 -10.70 -15.29 -29.26
CA TYR A 118 -9.31 -14.93 -29.03
C TYR A 118 -8.74 -14.17 -30.22
N PHE A 119 -7.95 -13.15 -29.93
CA PHE A 119 -7.20 -12.38 -30.90
C PHE A 119 -5.76 -12.27 -30.42
N HIS A 120 -4.79 -12.29 -31.33
CA HIS A 120 -3.38 -12.15 -30.98
C HIS A 120 -2.77 -10.90 -31.61
N THR A 121 -1.85 -10.29 -30.87
CA THR A 121 -0.96 -9.22 -31.31
C THR A 121 0.40 -9.37 -30.64
N THR A 122 1.45 -8.96 -31.33
CA THR A 122 2.83 -8.92 -30.82
C THR A 122 3.17 -7.59 -30.15
N LEU A 123 2.21 -6.68 -30.01
CA LEU A 123 2.37 -5.46 -29.22
C LEU A 123 2.66 -5.82 -27.76
N THR A 124 3.66 -5.16 -27.17
CA THR A 124 3.91 -5.28 -25.71
C THR A 124 2.92 -4.40 -24.93
N GLY A 125 2.23 -5.00 -23.95
CA GLY A 125 1.35 -4.30 -23.01
C GLY A 125 2.05 -3.91 -21.69
N ALA A 126 3.30 -4.32 -21.50
CA ALA A 126 4.09 -4.10 -20.29
C ALA A 126 5.57 -4.11 -20.65
N HIS A 127 6.24 -2.97 -20.50
CA HIS A 127 7.65 -2.81 -20.83
C HIS A 127 8.30 -1.74 -19.93
N ASN A 128 9.62 -1.84 -19.73
CA ASN A 128 10.38 -0.88 -18.93
C ASN A 128 10.55 0.50 -19.62
N THR A 129 10.18 0.60 -20.89
CA THR A 129 10.04 1.87 -21.61
C THR A 129 8.57 2.23 -21.70
N GLY A 130 8.24 3.52 -21.70
CA GLY A 130 6.87 4.02 -21.86
C GLY A 130 6.20 3.69 -23.21
N ILE A 131 6.83 2.88 -24.07
CA ILE A 131 6.28 2.50 -25.38
C ILE A 131 4.94 1.76 -25.27
N PHE A 132 4.74 0.98 -24.20
CA PHE A 132 3.51 0.21 -24.00
C PHE A 132 2.27 1.11 -23.89
N LEU A 133 2.43 2.36 -23.44
CA LEU A 133 1.36 3.36 -23.42
C LEU A 133 0.83 3.64 -24.82
N THR A 134 1.73 3.84 -25.78
CA THR A 134 1.36 4.05 -27.19
C THR A 134 0.76 2.79 -27.81
N ASN A 135 1.13 1.60 -27.32
CA ASN A 135 0.58 0.34 -27.83
C ASN A 135 -0.88 0.14 -27.43
N PHE A 136 -1.34 0.66 -26.28
CA PHE A 136 -2.77 0.65 -25.97
C PHE A 136 -3.58 1.51 -26.94
N ASN A 137 -3.05 2.66 -27.36
CA ASN A 137 -3.70 3.49 -28.39
C ASN A 137 -3.79 2.73 -29.72
N LYS A 138 -2.69 2.10 -30.17
CA LYS A 138 -2.68 1.26 -31.38
C LYS A 138 -3.67 0.09 -31.28
N LEU A 139 -3.80 -0.53 -30.10
CA LEU A 139 -4.75 -1.61 -29.86
C LEU A 139 -6.19 -1.11 -30.01
N PHE A 140 -6.51 0.08 -29.51
CA PHE A 140 -7.85 0.67 -29.63
C PHE A 140 -8.18 1.14 -31.05
N GLU A 141 -7.17 1.46 -31.86
CA GLU A 141 -7.31 1.85 -33.28
C GLU A 141 -7.44 0.64 -34.22
N ASP A 142 -6.99 -0.55 -33.82
CA ASP A 142 -7.13 -1.78 -34.61
C ASP A 142 -8.56 -2.38 -34.45
N GLU A 143 -9.43 -2.16 -35.43
CA GLU A 143 -10.83 -2.63 -35.41
C GLU A 143 -10.98 -4.16 -35.30
N ARG A 144 -9.94 -4.91 -35.71
CA ARG A 144 -9.87 -6.36 -35.54
C ARG A 144 -9.77 -6.71 -34.06
N LEU A 145 -8.96 -5.96 -33.31
CA LEU A 145 -8.70 -6.21 -31.89
C LEU A 145 -9.78 -5.57 -31.02
N PHE A 146 -10.11 -4.31 -31.24
CA PHE A 146 -10.98 -3.54 -30.37
C PHE A 146 -12.15 -2.92 -31.11
N SER A 147 -13.31 -2.84 -30.45
CA SER A 147 -14.51 -2.31 -31.09
C SER A 147 -14.39 -0.79 -31.12
N PRO A 148 -14.55 -0.12 -32.27
CA PRO A 148 -14.48 1.33 -32.34
C PRO A 148 -15.39 1.97 -31.30
N ARG A 149 -14.88 2.99 -30.61
CA ARG A 149 -15.62 3.81 -29.66
C ARG A 149 -15.41 5.26 -30.00
N GLN A 150 -16.45 6.07 -29.85
CA GLN A 150 -16.31 7.51 -29.91
C GLN A 150 -15.48 7.99 -28.71
N ASN A 151 -14.51 8.88 -28.96
CA ASN A 151 -13.80 9.53 -27.87
C ASN A 151 -14.81 10.34 -27.04
N PRO A 152 -14.89 10.11 -25.72
CA PRO A 152 -15.75 10.90 -24.84
C PRO A 152 -15.29 12.37 -24.83
N ALA A 153 -16.23 13.27 -24.53
CA ALA A 153 -15.89 14.66 -24.23
C ALA A 153 -15.02 14.74 -22.97
N TYR A 154 -14.26 15.82 -22.81
CA TYR A 154 -13.34 15.98 -21.67
C TYR A 154 -14.05 15.93 -20.31
N ASP A 155 -15.26 16.48 -20.24
CA ASP A 155 -16.12 16.58 -19.06
C ASP A 155 -17.08 15.39 -18.91
N ASP A 156 -16.96 14.36 -19.74
CA ASP A 156 -17.82 13.19 -19.69
C ASP A 156 -17.63 12.42 -18.36
N ALA A 157 -18.70 12.34 -17.56
CA ALA A 157 -18.69 11.68 -16.27
C ALA A 157 -18.22 10.21 -16.34
N ARG A 158 -18.36 9.54 -17.48
CA ARG A 158 -17.91 8.15 -17.69
C ARG A 158 -16.39 8.01 -17.57
N LEU A 159 -15.63 9.07 -17.82
CA LEU A 159 -14.17 9.06 -17.69
C LEU A 159 -13.73 8.73 -16.26
N ARG A 160 -14.48 9.15 -15.25
CA ARG A 160 -14.18 8.87 -13.83
C ARG A 160 -14.96 7.68 -13.27
N GLN A 161 -15.57 6.86 -14.12
CA GLN A 161 -16.29 5.65 -13.71
C GLN A 161 -15.54 4.40 -14.16
N LEU A 162 -15.71 3.31 -13.42
CA LEU A 162 -15.18 2.00 -13.82
C LEU A 162 -15.86 1.52 -15.10
N ASP A 163 -15.07 1.27 -16.14
CA ASP A 163 -15.54 0.68 -17.39
C ASP A 163 -15.57 -0.85 -17.27
N THR A 164 -16.74 -1.40 -16.96
CA THR A 164 -16.92 -2.86 -16.85
C THR A 164 -16.97 -3.57 -18.20
N SER A 165 -16.95 -2.83 -19.31
CA SER A 165 -16.90 -3.41 -20.66
C SER A 165 -15.48 -3.79 -21.10
N VAL A 166 -14.46 -3.43 -20.33
CA VAL A 166 -13.06 -3.80 -20.53
C VAL A 166 -12.46 -4.30 -19.22
N LEU A 167 -11.76 -5.43 -19.26
CA LEU A 167 -10.93 -5.90 -18.15
C LEU A 167 -9.51 -6.07 -18.66
N LEU A 168 -8.52 -5.54 -17.93
CA LEU A 168 -7.13 -5.88 -18.18
C LEU A 168 -6.69 -6.99 -17.22
N THR A 169 -5.94 -7.94 -17.73
CA THR A 169 -5.18 -8.90 -16.93
C THR A 169 -3.77 -9.02 -17.49
N GLY A 170 -2.82 -9.50 -16.70
CA GLY A 170 -1.53 -9.89 -17.26
C GLY A 170 -0.53 -10.41 -16.26
N ASN A 171 0.68 -10.69 -16.77
CA ASN A 171 1.77 -11.28 -16.02
C ASN A 171 3.03 -10.41 -16.12
N LEU A 172 3.32 -9.67 -15.04
CA LEU A 172 4.50 -8.82 -14.87
C LEU A 172 5.70 -9.57 -14.27
N VAL A 173 5.56 -10.86 -13.95
CA VAL A 173 6.70 -11.71 -13.62
C VAL A 173 7.55 -11.96 -14.88
N ARG A 174 6.88 -12.03 -16.05
CA ARG A 174 7.53 -12.21 -17.34
C ARG A 174 8.22 -10.91 -17.76
N ARG A 175 9.55 -10.95 -17.76
CA ARG A 175 10.45 -9.92 -18.28
C ARG A 175 10.94 -10.36 -19.65
N PHE A 176 10.75 -9.50 -20.64
CA PHE A 176 11.37 -9.70 -21.94
C PHE A 176 12.75 -9.07 -21.89
N ALA A 177 13.78 -9.90 -22.12
CA ALA A 177 15.16 -9.44 -22.10
C ALA A 177 15.34 -8.32 -23.14
N ARG A 178 15.56 -7.10 -22.66
CA ARG A 178 16.20 -6.08 -23.49
C ARG A 178 17.70 -6.28 -23.35
N ASP A 179 18.35 -6.54 -24.48
CA ASP A 179 19.78 -6.41 -24.72
C ASP A 179 20.68 -6.88 -23.57
N LYS A 180 21.35 -8.01 -23.77
CA LYS A 180 22.55 -8.46 -23.03
C LYS A 180 23.74 -7.50 -23.18
N GLY A 181 23.47 -6.19 -23.29
CA GLY A 181 24.45 -5.13 -23.29
C GLY A 181 24.99 -4.90 -21.89
N MET A 182 26.24 -4.44 -21.85
CA MET A 182 27.08 -4.19 -20.67
C MET A 182 26.43 -3.30 -19.58
N TRP A 183 25.32 -2.63 -19.89
CA TRP A 183 24.60 -1.70 -19.01
C TRP A 183 23.40 -2.33 -18.27
N ALA A 184 22.95 -3.53 -18.66
CA ALA A 184 21.83 -4.23 -17.99
C ALA A 184 22.14 -4.56 -16.52
N HIS A 185 23.42 -4.80 -16.18
CA HIS A 185 23.87 -5.04 -14.81
C HIS A 185 23.86 -3.79 -13.90
N ARG A 186 23.80 -2.57 -14.48
CA ARG A 186 23.73 -1.31 -13.71
C ARG A 186 22.29 -0.84 -13.44
N ALA A 187 21.29 -1.40 -14.11
CA ALA A 187 19.86 -1.16 -13.83
C ALA A 187 19.32 -2.03 -12.66
N ASN A 188 20.23 -2.60 -11.88
CA ASN A 188 19.94 -3.23 -10.61
C ASN A 188 19.21 -2.22 -9.70
N HIS A 189 17.87 -2.30 -9.52
CA HIS A 189 17.13 -2.14 -8.24
C HIS A 189 15.64 -1.70 -8.36
N THR A 190 15.12 -1.36 -9.54
CA THR A 190 13.67 -1.17 -9.72
C THR A 190 13.03 -2.44 -10.27
N ASP A 191 12.05 -2.99 -9.55
CA ASP A 191 11.19 -4.02 -10.11
C ASP A 191 10.37 -3.39 -11.24
N ASP A 192 10.50 -3.87 -12.48
CA ASP A 192 9.76 -3.33 -13.64
C ASP A 192 8.24 -3.29 -13.36
N SER A 193 7.74 -4.24 -12.56
CA SER A 193 6.35 -4.27 -12.11
C SER A 193 5.94 -3.02 -11.33
N ASN A 194 6.80 -2.50 -10.44
CA ASN A 194 6.52 -1.28 -9.68
C ASN A 194 6.43 -0.05 -10.59
N ALA A 195 7.34 0.04 -11.57
CA ALA A 195 7.35 1.14 -12.54
C ALA A 195 6.11 1.10 -13.44
N ILE A 196 5.74 -0.08 -13.93
CA ILE A 196 4.54 -0.28 -14.75
C ILE A 196 3.28 0.06 -13.94
N LEU A 197 3.16 -0.42 -12.70
CA LEU A 197 2.02 -0.12 -11.83
C LEU A 197 1.91 1.39 -11.53
N LEU A 198 3.04 2.07 -11.29
CA LEU A 198 3.05 3.52 -11.11
C LEU A 198 2.57 4.25 -12.38
N VAL A 199 3.09 3.86 -13.55
CA VAL A 199 2.69 4.49 -14.81
C VAL A 199 1.20 4.25 -15.09
N GLN A 200 0.69 3.03 -14.87
CA GLN A 200 -0.73 2.70 -15.00
C GLN A 200 -1.59 3.56 -14.05
N ALA A 201 -1.17 3.71 -12.79
CA ALA A 201 -1.83 4.58 -11.82
C ALA A 201 -1.88 6.05 -12.29
N LEU A 202 -0.76 6.59 -12.80
CA LEU A 202 -0.71 7.96 -13.32
C LEU A 202 -1.61 8.14 -14.54
N THR A 203 -1.67 7.15 -15.44
CA THR A 203 -2.59 7.19 -16.59
C THR A 203 -4.06 7.04 -16.20
N ALA A 204 -4.34 6.36 -15.08
CA ALA A 204 -5.68 6.31 -14.50
C ALA A 204 -6.10 7.67 -13.94
N LEU A 205 -5.19 8.40 -13.28
CA LEU A 205 -5.45 9.77 -12.83
C LEU A 205 -5.65 10.75 -14.00
N SER A 206 -4.92 10.57 -15.11
CA SER A 206 -4.99 11.46 -16.28
C SER A 206 -6.00 11.05 -17.36
N ASN A 207 -6.70 9.92 -17.20
CA ASN A 207 -7.56 9.33 -18.25
C ASN A 207 -6.85 9.09 -19.59
N ASP A 208 -5.58 8.66 -19.55
CA ASP A 208 -4.75 8.42 -20.73
C ASP A 208 -4.56 6.91 -21.00
N ALA A 209 -4.06 6.57 -22.19
CA ALA A 209 -3.78 5.22 -22.64
C ALA A 209 -4.96 4.26 -22.39
N LEU A 210 -4.77 3.23 -21.55
CA LEU A 210 -5.79 2.23 -21.20
C LEU A 210 -7.09 2.85 -20.67
N HIS A 211 -7.03 4.04 -20.06
CA HIS A 211 -8.12 4.69 -19.35
C HIS A 211 -8.90 5.73 -20.19
N LYS A 212 -8.61 5.81 -21.50
CA LYS A 212 -9.18 6.82 -22.42
C LYS A 212 -10.71 6.80 -22.52
N TYR A 213 -11.35 5.66 -22.29
CA TYR A 213 -12.81 5.50 -22.37
C TYR A 213 -13.50 5.35 -21.01
N GLY A 214 -12.75 5.45 -19.92
CA GLY A 214 -13.19 5.13 -18.56
C GLY A 214 -12.12 4.35 -17.79
N LEU A 215 -12.34 4.15 -16.50
CA LEU A 215 -11.37 3.52 -15.61
C LEU A 215 -11.38 1.99 -15.76
N VAL A 216 -10.28 1.42 -16.25
CA VAL A 216 -10.17 -0.04 -16.46
C VAL A 216 -9.57 -0.73 -15.24
N ARG A 217 -10.31 -1.70 -14.68
CA ARG A 217 -9.82 -2.61 -13.63
C ARG A 217 -8.75 -3.55 -14.18
N GLN A 218 -7.74 -3.86 -13.36
CA GLN A 218 -6.57 -4.63 -13.77
C GLN A 218 -6.29 -5.80 -12.81
N LEU A 219 -5.98 -6.99 -13.34
CA LEU A 219 -5.53 -8.16 -12.59
C LEU A 219 -4.08 -8.48 -12.96
N TRP A 220 -3.14 -8.33 -12.03
CA TRP A 220 -1.71 -8.47 -12.30
C TRP A 220 -1.07 -9.60 -11.50
N TRP A 221 -0.53 -10.60 -12.20
CA TRP A 221 0.45 -11.50 -11.60
C TRP A 221 1.80 -10.79 -11.51
N VAL A 222 2.35 -10.69 -10.31
CA VAL A 222 3.58 -9.96 -10.00
C VAL A 222 4.55 -10.83 -9.21
N PRO A 223 5.87 -10.55 -9.28
CA PRO A 223 6.82 -11.15 -8.34
C PRO A 223 6.39 -10.85 -6.91
N GLU A 224 6.43 -11.84 -6.03
CA GLU A 224 5.89 -11.66 -4.67
C GLU A 224 6.59 -10.53 -3.88
N LYS A 225 7.86 -10.26 -4.19
CA LYS A 225 8.61 -9.13 -3.64
C LYS A 225 7.99 -7.76 -3.94
N ALA A 226 7.29 -7.60 -5.07
CA ALA A 226 6.71 -6.32 -5.51
C ALA A 226 5.70 -5.80 -4.48
N LYS A 227 4.95 -6.70 -3.81
CA LYS A 227 3.92 -6.33 -2.83
C LYS A 227 4.44 -5.48 -1.69
N THR A 228 5.69 -5.67 -1.26
CA THR A 228 6.32 -4.88 -0.19
C THR A 228 6.51 -3.41 -0.56
N SER A 229 6.53 -3.11 -1.86
CA SER A 229 6.74 -1.76 -2.39
C SER A 229 5.44 -1.10 -2.84
N VAL A 230 4.41 -1.87 -3.17
CA VAL A 230 3.13 -1.36 -3.69
C VAL A 230 1.99 -1.41 -2.67
N ILE A 231 2.09 -2.23 -1.61
CA ILE A 231 1.14 -2.28 -0.49
C ILE A 231 1.87 -1.89 0.79
N ALA A 232 1.40 -0.83 1.44
CA ALA A 232 1.91 -0.43 2.75
C ALA A 232 1.20 -1.19 3.88
N TYR A 233 1.93 -2.05 4.58
CA TYR A 233 1.41 -2.83 5.71
C TYR A 233 1.52 -2.10 7.07
N ASN A 234 2.28 -1.00 7.12
CA ASN A 234 2.33 -0.05 8.24
C ASN A 234 2.79 1.33 7.74
N GLN A 235 2.63 2.36 8.57
CA GLN A 235 2.99 3.75 8.24
C GLN A 235 4.48 3.94 7.99
N THR A 236 5.35 3.12 8.59
CA THR A 236 6.80 3.23 8.42
C THR A 236 7.26 2.86 7.01
N PHE A 237 6.56 1.93 6.35
CA PHE A 237 6.87 1.49 4.99
C PHE A 237 6.18 2.30 3.89
N ARG A 238 5.37 3.31 4.25
CA ARG A 238 4.83 4.23 3.25
C ARG A 238 5.95 4.99 2.55
N SER A 239 5.82 5.06 1.24
CA SER A 239 6.74 5.72 0.32
C SER A 239 5.94 6.54 -0.68
N LYS A 240 6.63 7.36 -1.47
CA LYS A 240 6.02 8.07 -2.59
C LYS A 240 5.24 7.13 -3.51
N LEU A 241 5.80 5.95 -3.80
CA LEU A 241 5.16 4.96 -4.66
C LEU A 241 3.80 4.54 -4.10
N THR A 242 3.76 4.08 -2.84
CA THR A 242 2.49 3.66 -2.22
C THR A 242 1.49 4.81 -2.11
N ALA A 243 1.94 6.04 -1.82
CA ALA A 243 1.04 7.19 -1.70
C ALA A 243 0.37 7.55 -3.03
N VAL A 244 1.12 7.54 -4.14
CA VAL A 244 0.54 7.77 -5.48
C VAL A 244 -0.36 6.61 -5.90
N LEU A 245 0.04 5.37 -5.60
CA LEU A 245 -0.81 4.19 -5.88
C LEU A 245 -2.11 4.22 -5.08
N ASP A 246 -2.07 4.60 -3.80
CA ASP A 246 -3.24 4.74 -2.92
C ASP A 246 -4.21 5.84 -3.41
N LEU A 247 -3.66 6.94 -3.95
CA LEU A 247 -4.44 8.02 -4.56
C LEU A 247 -5.15 7.55 -5.84
N ALA A 248 -4.42 6.82 -6.69
CA ALA A 248 -4.88 6.42 -8.02
C ALA A 248 -5.72 5.14 -8.02
N SER A 249 -5.63 4.28 -7.01
CA SER A 249 -6.23 2.95 -7.03
C SER A 249 -6.36 2.29 -5.65
N ASP A 250 -7.27 1.34 -5.56
CA ASP A 250 -7.30 0.34 -4.50
C ASP A 250 -6.59 -0.93 -5.00
N ILE A 251 -5.43 -1.24 -4.40
CA ILE A 251 -4.64 -2.44 -4.71
C ILE A 251 -4.86 -3.49 -3.62
N THR A 252 -5.37 -4.66 -4.00
CA THR A 252 -5.66 -5.78 -3.09
C THR A 252 -4.89 -7.03 -3.50
N GLU A 253 -4.21 -7.69 -2.56
CA GLU A 253 -3.63 -9.01 -2.77
C GLU A 253 -4.75 -10.07 -2.80
N VAL A 254 -4.90 -10.76 -3.94
CA VAL A 254 -5.90 -11.82 -4.13
C VAL A 254 -5.33 -13.18 -3.75
N ALA A 255 -4.10 -13.44 -4.19
CA ALA A 255 -3.40 -14.68 -3.90
C ALA A 255 -1.89 -14.41 -3.75
N GLY A 256 -1.24 -15.14 -2.85
CA GLY A 256 0.21 -15.04 -2.60
C GLY A 256 0.71 -16.27 -1.83
N ILE A 257 2.01 -16.44 -1.64
CA ILE A 257 2.59 -17.65 -1.02
C ILE A 257 2.97 -17.39 0.44
N LYS A 258 3.70 -16.31 0.69
CA LYS A 258 4.28 -15.90 1.97
C LYS A 258 3.71 -14.55 2.42
N PRO A 259 3.64 -14.23 3.71
CA PRO A 259 3.33 -12.87 4.14
C PRO A 259 4.40 -11.86 3.72
N ALA A 260 4.05 -10.59 3.60
CA ALA A 260 5.00 -9.54 3.20
C ALA A 260 6.18 -9.36 4.18
N VAL A 261 6.00 -9.68 5.46
CA VAL A 261 7.06 -9.56 6.48
C VAL A 261 8.22 -10.54 6.30
N ASP A 262 8.03 -11.60 5.51
CA ASP A 262 9.09 -12.57 5.23
C ASP A 262 10.14 -12.02 4.25
N PHE A 263 9.94 -10.82 3.72
CA PHE A 263 10.85 -10.11 2.83
C PHE A 263 11.51 -8.93 3.57
N GLU A 264 12.80 -8.99 3.90
CA GLU A 264 13.58 -7.86 4.47
C GLU A 264 14.01 -6.88 3.40
N ARG A 265 13.91 -5.56 3.59
CA ARG A 265 14.52 -4.59 2.66
C ARG A 265 15.83 -4.05 3.24
N TRP A 266 16.97 -4.61 2.84
CA TRP A 266 18.30 -4.03 3.15
C TRP A 266 19.00 -3.59 1.86
N GLY A 267 19.00 -2.28 1.59
CA GLY A 267 19.47 -1.76 0.31
C GLY A 267 18.68 -2.38 -0.84
N SER A 268 19.34 -3.24 -1.61
CA SER A 268 18.80 -3.93 -2.77
C SER A 268 18.62 -5.44 -2.66
N VAL A 269 18.92 -6.02 -1.50
CA VAL A 269 18.86 -7.46 -1.28
C VAL A 269 17.80 -7.77 -0.25
N LEU A 270 16.96 -8.77 -0.55
CA LEU A 270 15.99 -9.30 0.40
C LEU A 270 16.60 -10.44 1.22
N LYS A 271 16.57 -10.33 2.54
CA LYS A 271 16.91 -11.40 3.49
C LYS A 271 15.66 -11.77 4.33
N PRO A 272 15.65 -12.88 5.08
CA PRO A 272 14.58 -13.17 6.02
C PRO A 272 14.74 -12.31 7.30
N GLY A 273 13.73 -11.50 7.66
CA GLY A 273 13.61 -10.93 9.01
C GLY A 273 13.60 -9.41 9.22
N GLY A 274 13.34 -8.56 8.21
CA GLY A 274 13.59 -7.12 8.35
C GLY A 274 12.49 -6.12 7.93
N ILE A 275 11.24 -6.54 7.78
CA ILE A 275 10.10 -5.60 7.90
C ILE A 275 9.64 -5.63 9.34
N ARG A 276 9.58 -4.46 10.01
CA ARG A 276 8.94 -4.37 11.34
C ARG A 276 7.52 -4.90 11.19
N SER A 277 7.25 -6.01 11.86
CA SER A 277 5.94 -6.62 11.82
C SER A 277 4.89 -5.60 12.26
N ARG A 278 3.76 -5.59 11.55
CA ARG A 278 2.54 -4.97 12.06
C ARG A 278 2.22 -5.59 13.43
N SER A 279 1.70 -4.78 14.35
CA SER A 279 1.36 -5.28 15.67
C SER A 279 0.24 -6.31 15.58
N SER A 280 0.30 -7.35 16.42
CA SER A 280 -0.68 -8.43 16.37
C SER A 280 -2.08 -7.97 16.75
N ALA A 281 -2.18 -6.94 17.61
CA ALA A 281 -3.46 -6.33 17.99
C ALA A 281 -4.17 -5.75 16.76
N VAL A 282 -3.44 -4.93 16.00
CA VAL A 282 -3.99 -4.28 14.81
C VAL A 282 -4.21 -5.29 13.68
N ALA A 283 -3.32 -6.29 13.53
CA ALA A 283 -3.49 -7.35 12.55
C ALA A 283 -4.74 -8.21 12.83
N ASN A 284 -4.98 -8.59 14.10
CA ASN A 284 -6.16 -9.33 14.52
C ASN A 284 -7.45 -8.52 14.31
N ALA A 285 -7.47 -7.24 14.73
CA ALA A 285 -8.61 -6.36 14.53
C ALA A 285 -8.94 -6.18 13.04
N GLY A 286 -7.92 -6.00 12.19
CA GLY A 286 -8.09 -5.95 10.74
C GLY A 286 -8.67 -7.24 10.17
N HIS A 287 -8.21 -8.41 10.64
CA HIS A 287 -8.74 -9.70 10.20
C HIS A 287 -10.23 -9.88 10.53
N VAL A 288 -10.68 -9.39 11.69
CA VAL A 288 -12.10 -9.39 12.08
C VAL A 288 -12.92 -8.52 11.12
N GLN A 289 -12.46 -7.30 10.84
CA GLN A 289 -13.16 -6.38 9.92
C GLN A 289 -13.23 -6.94 8.49
N VAL A 290 -12.13 -7.55 8.00
CA VAL A 290 -12.09 -8.16 6.66
C VAL A 290 -13.03 -9.37 6.59
N LYS A 291 -13.07 -10.22 7.60
CA LYS A 291 -14.04 -11.33 7.66
C LYS A 291 -15.48 -10.86 7.61
N GLN A 292 -15.80 -9.77 8.29
CA GLN A 292 -17.13 -9.18 8.25
C GLN A 292 -17.47 -8.72 6.82
N ARG A 293 -16.56 -7.99 6.16
CA ARG A 293 -16.72 -7.59 4.74
C ARG A 293 -16.87 -8.79 3.81
N MET A 294 -16.09 -9.85 4.00
CA MET A 294 -16.21 -11.09 3.22
C MET A 294 -17.59 -11.72 3.39
N HIS A 295 -18.11 -11.78 4.63
CA HIS A 295 -19.44 -12.30 4.91
C HIS A 295 -20.53 -11.47 4.23
N GLU A 296 -20.47 -10.14 4.35
CA GLU A 296 -21.41 -9.21 3.71
C GLU A 296 -21.38 -9.30 2.18
N ALA A 297 -20.19 -9.46 1.59
CA ALA A 297 -20.01 -9.60 0.15
C ALA A 297 -20.27 -11.04 -0.38
N GLY A 298 -20.59 -12.00 0.50
CA GLY A 298 -20.80 -13.40 0.13
C GLY A 298 -19.53 -14.12 -0.35
N ILE A 299 -18.35 -13.60 -0.02
CA ILE A 299 -17.05 -14.16 -0.40
C ILE A 299 -16.70 -15.31 0.55
N LYS A 300 -16.45 -16.50 -0.02
CA LYS A 300 -16.10 -17.71 0.73
C LYS A 300 -14.74 -18.22 0.31
N ILE A 301 -13.92 -18.57 1.29
CA ILE A 301 -12.63 -19.24 1.05
C ILE A 301 -12.91 -20.61 0.40
N PRO A 302 -12.31 -20.94 -0.76
CA PRO A 302 -12.47 -22.24 -1.39
C PRO A 302 -12.07 -23.39 -0.44
N LYS A 303 -12.82 -24.50 -0.46
CA LYS A 303 -12.74 -25.58 0.55
C LYS A 303 -11.33 -26.12 0.81
N ASP A 304 -10.50 -26.22 -0.24
CA ASP A 304 -9.16 -26.80 -0.15
C ASP A 304 -8.05 -25.72 -0.05
N ARG A 305 -8.41 -24.43 -0.01
CA ARG A 305 -7.47 -23.30 0.10
C ARG A 305 -7.33 -22.82 1.54
N LYS A 306 -6.13 -22.32 1.84
CA LYS A 306 -5.87 -21.52 3.03
C LYS A 306 -5.79 -20.05 2.63
N ILE A 307 -5.78 -19.16 3.60
CA ILE A 307 -5.39 -17.77 3.41
C ILE A 307 -3.90 -17.61 3.68
N VAL A 308 -3.27 -16.60 3.08
CA VAL A 308 -1.90 -16.23 3.46
C VAL A 308 -1.91 -15.90 4.96
N PRO A 309 -1.00 -16.47 5.76
CA PRO A 309 -0.95 -16.19 7.19
C PRO A 309 -0.88 -14.68 7.45
N ALA A 310 -1.68 -14.20 8.41
CA ALA A 310 -1.61 -12.81 8.82
C ALA A 310 -0.22 -12.52 9.43
N ILE A 311 0.18 -11.25 9.31
CA ILE A 311 1.44 -10.75 9.86
C ILE A 311 1.36 -10.83 11.39
N ASN A 312 2.06 -11.82 11.98
CA ASN A 312 2.28 -11.98 13.43
C ASN A 312 1.00 -12.02 14.28
N THR A 313 0.38 -13.20 14.47
CA THR A 313 -0.83 -13.37 15.31
C THR A 313 -0.49 -13.98 16.67
N LYS A 314 0.18 -13.22 17.54
CA LYS A 314 0.55 -13.70 18.90
C LYS A 314 -0.51 -13.40 19.96
N LEU A 315 -1.32 -12.36 19.80
CA LEU A 315 -2.43 -12.04 20.72
C LEU A 315 -3.62 -12.98 20.54
N SER A 316 -4.37 -13.17 21.63
CA SER A 316 -5.66 -13.84 21.61
C SER A 316 -6.59 -13.18 20.59
N LYS A 317 -7.46 -13.99 19.97
CA LYS A 317 -8.49 -13.50 19.04
C LYS A 317 -9.58 -12.69 19.73
N ASP A 318 -9.72 -12.84 21.04
CA ASP A 318 -10.75 -12.17 21.85
C ASP A 318 -10.28 -10.79 22.37
N PHE A 319 -9.05 -10.39 22.05
CA PHE A 319 -8.54 -9.08 22.45
C PHE A 319 -9.18 -7.97 21.59
N GLU A 320 -10.02 -7.15 22.20
CA GLU A 320 -10.67 -6.01 21.55
C GLU A 320 -9.89 -4.71 21.80
N MET A 321 -9.58 -4.00 20.72
CA MET A 321 -8.94 -2.69 20.80
C MET A 321 -9.99 -1.59 20.94
N LYS A 322 -9.71 -0.58 21.76
CA LYS A 322 -10.58 0.59 21.91
C LYS A 322 -10.30 1.64 20.83
N ASP A 323 -11.34 2.09 20.11
CA ASP A 323 -11.26 3.08 19.03
C ASP A 323 -11.08 4.51 19.62
N PRO A 324 -9.97 5.22 19.31
CA PRO A 324 -9.69 6.56 19.80
C PRO A 324 -10.52 7.67 19.13
N TYR A 325 -11.30 7.37 18.10
CA TYR A 325 -12.16 8.36 17.44
C TYR A 325 -13.62 8.31 17.92
N ILE A 326 -13.94 7.45 18.89
CA ILE A 326 -15.28 7.45 19.52
C ILE A 326 -15.45 8.73 20.35
N VAL A 327 -16.48 9.49 20.01
CA VAL A 327 -16.89 10.71 20.71
C VAL A 327 -17.78 10.34 21.90
N VAL A 328 -17.35 10.70 23.11
CA VAL A 328 -18.05 10.51 24.38
C VAL A 328 -18.27 11.82 25.16
N HIS A 329 -17.46 12.84 24.92
CA HIS A 329 -17.57 14.16 25.55
C HIS A 329 -18.28 15.17 24.65
N HIS A 330 -19.58 15.36 24.87
CA HIS A 330 -20.40 16.23 24.04
C HIS A 330 -20.56 17.67 24.60
N THR A 331 -19.87 18.05 25.67
CA THR A 331 -19.95 19.41 26.24
C THR A 331 -18.56 19.96 26.51
N GLU A 332 -18.42 21.28 26.44
CA GLU A 332 -17.15 21.97 26.76
C GLU A 332 -16.68 21.64 28.18
N ASN A 333 -17.57 21.62 29.17
CA ASN A 333 -17.21 21.26 30.55
C ASN A 333 -16.69 19.81 30.66
N ALA A 334 -17.33 18.86 29.97
CA ALA A 334 -16.89 17.46 29.99
C ALA A 334 -15.53 17.29 29.30
N LEU A 335 -15.31 18.01 28.19
CA LEU A 335 -14.03 17.98 27.49
C LEU A 335 -12.91 18.63 28.32
N ASN A 336 -13.15 19.81 28.90
CA ASN A 336 -12.17 20.46 29.77
C ASN A 336 -11.79 19.57 30.96
N LYS A 337 -12.76 18.91 31.59
CA LYS A 337 -12.48 17.94 32.66
C LYS A 337 -11.58 16.79 32.18
N ALA A 338 -11.85 16.24 30.99
CA ALA A 338 -11.03 15.17 30.43
C ALA A 338 -9.60 15.63 30.08
N ILE A 339 -9.44 16.90 29.69
CA ILE A 339 -8.12 17.54 29.51
C ILE A 339 -7.43 17.69 30.86
N ASP A 340 -8.10 18.20 31.89
CA ASP A 340 -7.55 18.35 33.25
C ASP A 340 -7.05 16.99 33.79
N GLU A 341 -7.83 15.92 33.57
CA GLU A 341 -7.47 14.55 33.96
C GLU A 341 -6.23 14.04 33.23
N LEU A 342 -6.04 14.38 31.95
CA LEU A 342 -4.83 14.00 31.20
C LEU A 342 -3.62 14.86 31.59
N GLU A 343 -3.80 16.16 31.80
CA GLU A 343 -2.76 17.07 32.29
C GLU A 343 -2.22 16.58 33.65
N ALA A 344 -3.11 16.30 34.61
CA ALA A 344 -2.73 15.77 35.92
C ALA A 344 -2.01 14.41 35.81
N HIS A 345 -2.44 13.56 34.87
CA HIS A 345 -1.79 12.27 34.62
C HIS A 345 -0.37 12.45 34.06
N VAL A 346 -0.17 13.37 33.12
CA VAL A 346 1.15 13.68 32.54
C VAL A 346 2.07 14.33 33.58
N ASP A 347 1.56 15.22 34.42
CA ASP A 347 2.32 15.86 35.50
C ASP A 347 2.77 14.86 36.57
N ALA A 348 1.90 13.90 36.91
CA ALA A 348 2.25 12.81 37.81
C ALA A 348 3.40 11.95 37.26
N ILE A 349 3.38 11.64 35.95
CA ILE A 349 4.47 10.91 35.27
C ILE A 349 5.75 11.75 35.25
N ALA A 350 5.65 13.03 34.90
CA ALA A 350 6.79 13.95 34.80
C ALA A 350 7.52 14.13 36.15
N SER A 351 6.78 14.02 37.25
CA SER A 351 7.29 14.16 38.61
C SER A 351 7.94 12.88 39.16
N MET A 352 7.98 11.78 38.40
CA MET A 352 8.62 10.54 38.80
C MET A 352 10.16 10.65 38.79
N PRO A 353 10.86 10.40 39.90
CA PRO A 353 12.32 10.53 39.99
C PRO A 353 13.09 9.63 39.01
N ASP A 354 12.58 8.41 38.77
CA ASP A 354 13.29 7.37 38.03
C ASP A 354 12.97 7.35 36.52
N LEU A 355 12.17 8.30 36.01
CA LEU A 355 11.72 8.28 34.61
C LEU A 355 12.89 8.44 33.63
N GLN A 356 13.92 9.21 34.00
CA GLN A 356 15.14 9.41 33.20
C GLN A 356 16.15 8.26 33.37
N ASP A 357 16.25 7.67 34.56
CA ASP A 357 17.17 6.56 34.87
C ASP A 357 16.79 5.23 34.18
N CYS A 358 15.52 5.09 33.77
CA CYS A 358 15.01 4.00 32.94
C CYS A 358 15.78 3.82 31.60
N VAL A 359 16.50 4.85 31.15
CA VAL A 359 17.18 4.88 29.84
C VAL A 359 18.55 4.16 29.87
N ILE A 360 19.19 4.06 31.03
CA ILE A 360 20.66 3.89 31.08
C ILE A 360 21.12 2.44 31.34
N LYS A 361 20.33 1.55 31.95
CA LYS A 361 20.86 0.24 32.44
C LYS A 361 20.02 -1.02 32.22
N GLY A 362 19.00 -1.05 31.36
CA GLY A 362 18.36 -2.27 30.84
C GLY A 362 17.85 -3.35 31.83
N LYS A 363 17.96 -3.16 33.16
CA LYS A 363 17.79 -4.21 34.18
C LYS A 363 17.41 -3.70 35.58
N LYS A 364 16.73 -2.55 35.72
CA LYS A 364 16.08 -2.21 36.99
C LYS A 364 14.57 -2.24 36.82
N LYS A 365 13.89 -3.09 37.59
CA LYS A 365 12.45 -2.92 37.88
C LYS A 365 12.32 -1.54 38.50
N THR A 366 11.68 -0.61 37.81
CA THR A 366 11.36 0.70 38.38
C THR A 366 10.00 0.59 39.05
N SER A 367 10.01 0.63 40.37
CA SER A 367 8.78 0.69 41.16
C SER A 367 8.00 1.96 40.83
N GLY A 368 6.73 1.81 40.46
CA GLY A 368 5.78 2.92 40.31
C GLY A 368 5.19 3.08 38.91
N LEU A 369 5.83 2.56 37.86
CA LEU A 369 5.25 2.56 36.51
C LEU A 369 4.08 1.58 36.39
N GLU A 370 4.02 0.56 37.24
CA GLU A 370 2.94 -0.44 37.26
C GLU A 370 1.56 0.20 37.43
N HIS A 371 1.44 1.21 38.31
CA HIS A 371 0.18 1.91 38.54
C HIS A 371 -0.34 2.63 37.28
N PHE A 372 0.57 3.17 36.46
CA PHE A 372 0.21 3.80 35.19
C PHE A 372 -0.21 2.78 34.13
N ILE A 373 0.27 1.54 34.21
CA ILE A 373 -0.17 0.46 33.34
C ILE A 373 -1.59 0.00 33.69
N ASP A 374 -1.91 -0.09 34.98
CA ASP A 374 -3.25 -0.46 35.45
C ASP A 374 -4.32 0.60 35.10
N THR A 375 -3.88 1.83 34.79
CA THR A 375 -4.75 2.98 34.49
C THR A 375 -4.76 3.38 33.01
N LEU A 376 -4.19 2.57 32.11
CA LEU A 376 -4.21 2.84 30.67
C LEU A 376 -5.65 2.97 30.16
N HIS A 377 -5.94 4.07 29.46
CA HIS A 377 -7.24 4.30 28.85
C HIS A 377 -7.47 3.45 27.59
N TYR A 378 -6.37 3.11 26.91
CA TYR A 378 -6.26 2.26 25.72
C TYR A 378 -5.40 1.03 26.07
N PRO A 379 -6.01 -0.08 26.54
CA PRO A 379 -5.28 -1.27 26.96
C PRO A 379 -4.40 -1.87 25.86
N GLN A 380 -4.73 -1.65 24.59
CA GLN A 380 -3.89 -2.10 23.47
C GLN A 380 -2.47 -1.51 23.46
N SER A 381 -2.23 -0.40 24.16
CA SER A 381 -0.94 0.29 24.22
C SER A 381 0.16 -0.59 24.81
N ILE A 382 -0.13 -1.40 25.84
CA ILE A 382 0.87 -2.28 26.48
C ILE A 382 1.29 -3.43 25.58
N HIS A 383 0.33 -4.01 24.85
CA HIS A 383 0.59 -5.12 23.94
C HIS A 383 1.45 -4.67 22.76
N ILE A 384 1.10 -3.54 22.15
CA ILE A 384 1.86 -2.97 21.03
C ILE A 384 3.25 -2.57 21.48
N ALA A 385 3.40 -1.95 22.67
CA ALA A 385 4.70 -1.59 23.22
C ALA A 385 5.63 -2.79 23.47
N ALA A 386 5.06 -3.94 23.85
CA ALA A 386 5.80 -5.17 24.14
C ALA A 386 6.31 -5.86 22.86
N GLU A 387 5.53 -5.84 21.78
CA GLU A 387 5.92 -6.49 20.54
C GLU A 387 7.13 -5.84 19.87
N VAL A 388 7.33 -4.54 20.07
CA VAL A 388 8.50 -3.80 19.56
C VAL A 388 9.82 -4.37 20.09
N GLN A 389 9.84 -4.85 21.34
CA GLN A 389 11.02 -5.48 21.93
C GLN A 389 11.36 -6.84 21.29
N SER A 390 10.36 -7.58 20.80
CA SER A 390 10.54 -8.93 20.23
C SER A 390 11.20 -8.96 18.85
N THR A 391 11.41 -7.80 18.21
CA THR A 391 12.01 -7.70 16.86
C THR A 391 13.54 -7.88 16.84
N ARG A 392 14.23 -7.95 17.98
CA ARG A 392 15.67 -8.26 18.08
C ARG A 392 15.99 -9.66 18.62
N SER A 393 15.01 -10.35 19.18
CA SER A 393 15.21 -11.66 19.81
C SER A 393 13.98 -12.53 19.58
N SER A 394 14.16 -13.55 18.73
CA SER A 394 13.36 -14.78 18.64
C SER A 394 12.00 -14.77 19.36
N GLY A 395 10.98 -14.15 18.77
CA GLY A 395 9.63 -14.70 18.79
C GLY A 395 8.87 -14.79 20.12
N THR A 396 9.43 -14.50 21.29
CA THR A 396 8.74 -14.72 22.56
C THR A 396 7.59 -13.72 22.77
N LEU A 397 6.43 -14.22 23.18
CA LEU A 397 5.46 -13.43 23.97
C LEU A 397 6.16 -12.94 25.24
N MET A 398 5.58 -11.91 25.88
CA MET A 398 5.99 -11.29 27.15
C MET A 398 7.04 -12.12 27.91
N PRO A 399 8.25 -11.59 28.18
CA PRO A 399 9.25 -12.34 28.96
C PRO A 399 8.58 -12.91 30.22
N GLU A 400 8.87 -14.17 30.57
CA GLU A 400 8.37 -14.80 31.81
C GLU A 400 8.69 -13.94 33.06
N ASP A 401 9.68 -13.04 32.94
CA ASP A 401 10.13 -12.09 33.96
C ASP A 401 9.31 -10.77 34.07
N GLY A 402 8.20 -10.64 33.33
CA GLY A 402 7.31 -9.46 33.36
C GLY A 402 7.66 -8.36 32.35
N VAL A 403 6.82 -7.32 32.28
CA VAL A 403 6.95 -6.21 31.33
C VAL A 403 8.09 -5.28 31.75
N THR A 404 9.06 -5.04 30.87
CA THR A 404 10.19 -4.14 31.19
C THR A 404 9.74 -2.68 31.36
N ALA A 405 10.46 -1.90 32.19
CA ALA A 405 10.24 -0.46 32.36
C ALA A 405 10.21 0.31 31.02
N SER A 406 11.07 -0.09 30.07
CA SER A 406 11.10 0.48 28.72
C SER A 406 9.80 0.24 27.94
N THR A 407 9.19 -0.94 28.11
CA THR A 407 7.89 -1.28 27.51
C THR A 407 6.76 -0.53 28.19
N GLN A 408 6.75 -0.47 29.52
CA GLN A 408 5.75 0.28 30.27
C GLN A 408 5.75 1.75 29.84
N ARG A 409 6.93 2.38 29.77
CA ARG A 409 7.09 3.77 29.32
C ARG A 409 6.60 4.00 27.89
N ARG A 410 6.85 3.06 26.97
CA ARG A 410 6.29 3.12 25.60
C ARG A 410 4.77 3.02 25.61
N ALA A 411 4.20 2.15 26.44
CA ALA A 411 2.76 1.98 26.53
C ALA A 411 2.07 3.25 27.03
N ILE A 412 2.61 3.88 28.08
CA ILE A 412 2.09 5.13 28.63
C ILE A 412 2.17 6.26 27.61
N TYR A 413 3.28 6.35 26.85
CA TYR A 413 3.39 7.31 25.74
C TYR A 413 2.32 7.09 24.66
N ILE A 414 2.14 5.85 24.22
CA ILE A 414 1.13 5.50 23.20
C ILE A 414 -0.27 5.87 23.71
N ASP A 415 -0.59 5.54 24.95
CA ASP A 415 -1.88 5.86 25.58
C ASP A 415 -2.12 7.37 25.62
N ALA A 416 -1.16 8.14 26.12
CA ALA A 416 -1.24 9.60 26.17
C ALA A 416 -1.50 10.22 24.78
N MET A 417 -0.76 9.76 23.75
CA MET A 417 -0.95 10.25 22.39
C MET A 417 -2.33 9.88 21.81
N LEU A 418 -2.84 8.67 22.07
CA LEU A 418 -4.19 8.27 21.64
C LEU A 418 -5.28 9.06 22.39
N ARG A 419 -5.06 9.39 23.67
CA ARG A 419 -5.96 10.27 24.42
C ARG A 419 -5.96 11.69 23.84
N ILE A 420 -4.81 12.23 23.46
CA ILE A 420 -4.76 13.53 22.77
C ILE A 420 -5.54 13.50 21.45
N VAL A 421 -5.33 12.49 20.60
CA VAL A 421 -6.10 12.33 19.33
C VAL A 421 -7.61 12.28 19.60
N ASN A 422 -8.00 11.58 20.65
CA ASN A 422 -9.41 11.52 21.06
C ASN A 422 -9.93 12.89 21.50
N LEU A 423 -9.20 13.63 22.35
CA LEU A 423 -9.61 14.96 22.80
C LEU A 423 -9.65 15.98 21.65
N GLU A 424 -8.72 15.91 20.70
CA GLU A 424 -8.77 16.70 19.46
C GLU A 424 -10.02 16.38 18.64
N THR A 425 -10.39 15.11 18.54
CA THR A 425 -11.61 14.68 17.84
C THR A 425 -12.86 15.29 18.50
N HIS A 426 -12.93 15.29 19.83
CA HIS A 426 -14.02 15.94 20.56
C HIS A 426 -14.06 17.46 20.32
N ALA A 427 -12.91 18.13 20.32
CA ALA A 427 -12.83 19.55 20.07
C ALA A 427 -13.37 19.90 18.66
N VAL A 428 -12.96 19.15 17.63
CA VAL A 428 -13.46 19.36 16.27
C VAL A 428 -14.98 19.14 16.18
N VAL A 429 -15.51 18.12 16.85
CA VAL A 429 -16.97 17.87 16.89
C VAL A 429 -17.73 18.99 17.60
N LEU A 430 -17.22 19.52 18.71
CA LEU A 430 -17.84 20.68 19.39
C LEU A 430 -17.83 21.93 18.51
N ARG A 431 -16.73 22.19 17.80
CA ARG A 431 -16.62 23.30 16.84
C ARG A 431 -17.67 23.18 15.74
N GLU A 432 -17.84 22.00 15.16
CA GLU A 432 -18.74 21.77 14.02
C GLU A 432 -20.22 21.70 14.44
N GLU A 433 -20.56 20.89 15.44
CA GLU A 433 -21.96 20.62 15.82
C GLU A 433 -22.54 21.71 16.72
N LYS A 434 -21.70 22.35 17.55
CA LYS A 434 -22.15 23.30 18.58
C LYS A 434 -21.63 24.72 18.38
N GLN A 435 -20.87 24.96 17.31
CA GLN A 435 -20.26 26.27 17.00
C GLN A 435 -19.44 26.82 18.17
N THR A 436 -18.86 25.93 18.98
CA THR A 436 -18.03 26.31 20.12
C THR A 436 -16.70 26.85 19.63
N ASP A 437 -16.25 27.99 20.17
CA ASP A 437 -14.89 28.47 19.96
C ASP A 437 -13.92 27.57 20.71
N ILE A 438 -13.14 26.80 19.95
CA ILE A 438 -12.16 25.86 20.50
C ILE A 438 -10.76 26.45 20.63
N THR A 439 -10.55 27.75 20.42
CA THR A 439 -9.20 28.36 20.42
C THR A 439 -8.43 28.08 21.71
N ASN A 440 -9.07 28.25 22.87
CA ASN A 440 -8.46 27.95 24.17
C ASN A 440 -8.22 26.45 24.36
N ILE A 441 -9.17 25.61 23.94
CA ILE A 441 -9.07 24.15 24.01
C ILE A 441 -7.90 23.66 23.15
N ALA A 442 -7.77 24.18 21.93
CA ALA A 442 -6.69 23.88 21.00
C ALA A 442 -5.34 24.27 21.60
N ALA A 443 -5.21 25.48 22.15
CA ALA A 443 -3.99 25.94 22.79
C ALA A 443 -3.57 25.04 23.96
N ARG A 444 -4.53 24.60 24.79
CA ARG A 444 -4.28 23.64 25.87
C ARG A 444 -3.82 22.29 25.35
N LEU A 445 -4.50 21.74 24.35
CA LEU A 445 -4.12 20.46 23.73
C LEU A 445 -2.71 20.53 23.09
N PHE A 446 -2.33 21.67 22.49
CA PHE A 446 -1.00 21.87 21.94
C PHE A 446 0.07 21.92 23.04
N ALA A 447 -0.22 22.59 24.15
CA ALA A 447 0.66 22.60 25.31
C ALA A 447 0.82 21.21 25.93
N LEU A 448 -0.28 20.45 26.02
CA LEU A 448 -0.31 19.09 26.54
C LEU A 448 0.48 18.12 25.64
N ASP A 449 0.31 18.18 24.32
CA ASP A 449 1.13 17.39 23.38
C ASP A 449 2.62 17.69 23.57
N LYS A 450 3.00 18.98 23.63
CA LYS A 450 4.38 19.39 23.89
C LYS A 450 4.90 18.87 25.24
N ALA A 451 4.07 18.86 26.28
CA ALA A 451 4.43 18.31 27.58
C ALA A 451 4.69 16.79 27.50
N VAL A 452 3.80 16.03 26.84
CA VAL A 452 4.00 14.59 26.58
C VAL A 452 5.29 14.34 25.81
N GLN A 453 5.51 15.05 24.70
CA GLN A 453 6.76 14.92 23.92
C GLN A 453 8.00 15.22 24.77
N LYS A 454 7.94 16.23 25.63
CA LYS A 454 9.05 16.57 26.55
C LYS A 454 9.29 15.47 27.58
N VAL A 455 8.26 14.89 28.19
CA VAL A 455 8.38 13.79 29.17
C VAL A 455 8.96 12.52 28.51
N PHE A 456 8.56 12.27 27.26
CA PHE A 456 8.92 11.06 26.54
C PHE A 456 10.03 11.26 25.49
N HIS A 457 10.79 12.36 25.55
CA HIS A 457 11.75 12.77 24.51
C HIS A 457 12.85 11.74 24.18
N THR A 458 13.17 10.84 25.12
CA THR A 458 14.15 9.76 24.90
C THR A 458 13.57 8.53 24.20
N ILE A 459 12.26 8.49 23.95
CA ILE A 459 11.65 7.51 23.04
C ILE A 459 12.05 7.90 21.61
N ASN A 460 12.99 7.16 21.02
CA ASN A 460 13.49 7.39 19.67
C ASN A 460 12.35 7.57 18.64
N ILE A 461 12.49 8.49 17.70
CA ILE A 461 11.57 8.82 16.59
C ILE A 461 11.10 7.57 15.83
N GLY A 462 11.92 6.52 15.73
CA GLY A 462 11.49 5.23 15.17
C GLY A 462 10.32 4.55 15.91
N HIS A 463 10.01 4.95 17.15
CA HIS A 463 8.89 4.47 17.95
C HIS A 463 7.67 5.41 17.95
N SER A 464 7.74 6.60 17.31
CA SER A 464 6.55 7.42 17.04
C SER A 464 5.57 6.74 16.08
N GLY A 465 6.05 5.72 15.33
CA GLY A 465 5.25 4.79 14.53
C GLY A 465 4.16 4.03 15.30
N LEU A 466 4.29 3.89 16.62
CA LEU A 466 3.49 2.93 17.40
C LEU A 466 2.06 3.41 17.68
N TYR A 467 1.87 4.70 17.95
CA TYR A 467 0.52 5.26 18.04
C TYR A 467 -0.03 5.60 16.65
N SER A 468 0.83 6.01 15.71
CA SER A 468 0.40 6.40 14.35
C SER A 468 -0.15 5.22 13.55
N ASP A 469 0.37 4.00 13.71
CA ASP A 469 -0.23 2.80 13.09
C ASP A 469 -1.64 2.51 13.65
N GLN A 470 -1.89 2.78 14.93
CA GLN A 470 -3.22 2.62 15.54
C GLN A 470 -4.18 3.71 15.10
N ALA A 471 -3.74 4.98 15.15
CA ALA A 471 -4.51 6.11 14.67
C ALA A 471 -4.86 5.94 13.18
N ALA A 472 -3.93 5.44 12.37
CA ALA A 472 -4.15 5.12 10.96
C ALA A 472 -5.18 4.00 10.77
N PHE A 473 -5.16 2.96 11.62
CA PHE A 473 -6.10 1.85 11.54
C PHE A 473 -7.53 2.24 11.91
N PHE A 474 -7.71 3.14 12.88
CA PHE A 474 -9.04 3.57 13.33
C PHE A 474 -9.61 4.78 12.58
N ALA A 475 -8.76 5.52 11.85
CA ALA A 475 -9.21 6.64 11.02
C ALA A 475 -10.31 6.19 10.04
N ARG A 476 -11.20 7.11 9.66
CA ARG A 476 -12.31 6.80 8.75
C ARG A 476 -12.27 7.75 7.54
N PRO A 477 -11.95 7.24 6.32
CA PRO A 477 -11.53 5.86 6.02
C PRO A 477 -10.13 5.53 6.59
N GLN A 478 -9.85 4.23 6.82
CA GLN A 478 -8.58 3.78 7.41
C GLN A 478 -7.41 4.21 6.54
N ASN A 479 -6.34 4.78 7.08
CA ASN A 479 -5.31 5.41 6.23
C ASN A 479 -4.61 4.41 5.28
N LEU A 480 -4.29 3.21 5.77
CA LEU A 480 -3.67 2.17 4.94
C LEU A 480 -4.72 1.40 4.15
N LYS A 481 -4.60 1.38 2.81
CA LYS A 481 -5.47 0.58 1.93
C LYS A 481 -5.44 -0.92 2.26
N TYR A 482 -4.33 -1.42 2.81
CA TYR A 482 -4.24 -2.79 3.32
C TYR A 482 -5.35 -3.11 4.33
N ASP A 483 -5.72 -2.17 5.18
CA ASP A 483 -6.78 -2.34 6.17
C ASP A 483 -8.17 -2.21 5.55
N ARG A 484 -8.28 -1.52 4.40
CA ARG A 484 -9.52 -1.40 3.61
C ARG A 484 -9.84 -2.64 2.77
N ARG A 485 -8.96 -3.65 2.74
CA ARG A 485 -9.09 -4.80 1.81
C ARG A 485 -10.44 -5.52 1.93
N PRO A 486 -11.12 -5.82 0.81
CA PRO A 486 -12.43 -6.46 0.82
C PRO A 486 -12.39 -7.93 1.29
N PHE A 487 -11.22 -8.59 1.18
CA PHE A 487 -11.07 -10.00 1.50
C PHE A 487 -9.62 -10.34 1.90
N GLU A 488 -9.43 -11.50 2.53
CA GLU A 488 -8.09 -12.03 2.82
C GLU A 488 -7.47 -12.69 1.59
N PRO A 489 -6.16 -12.57 1.37
CA PRO A 489 -5.48 -13.21 0.24
C PRO A 489 -5.48 -14.74 0.38
N LEU A 490 -5.75 -15.46 -0.71
CA LEU A 490 -5.62 -16.92 -0.77
C LEU A 490 -4.14 -17.33 -0.77
N GLN A 491 -3.83 -18.44 -0.10
CA GLN A 491 -2.50 -19.02 -0.11
C GLN A 491 -2.27 -19.88 -1.36
N ALA A 492 -1.35 -19.45 -2.21
CA ALA A 492 -0.79 -20.18 -3.34
C ALA A 492 0.40 -21.06 -2.92
N ASN A 493 0.75 -22.05 -3.74
CA ASN A 493 1.92 -22.91 -3.56
C ASN A 493 2.94 -22.70 -4.68
N PRO A 494 4.25 -22.77 -4.43
CA PRO A 494 5.27 -22.59 -5.48
C PRO A 494 5.11 -23.55 -6.66
N THR A 495 4.61 -24.76 -6.41
CA THR A 495 4.34 -25.80 -7.42
C THR A 495 3.19 -25.46 -8.37
N GLU A 496 2.44 -24.39 -8.10
CA GLU A 496 1.35 -23.91 -8.97
C GLU A 496 1.87 -22.99 -10.09
N PHE A 497 3.18 -22.73 -10.09
CA PHE A 497 3.90 -21.90 -11.06
C PHE A 497 5.06 -22.68 -11.68
N PHE A 498 5.40 -22.35 -12.93
CA PHE A 498 6.54 -22.94 -13.63
C PHE A 498 7.43 -21.87 -14.28
N PRO A 499 8.75 -21.88 -14.00
CA PRO A 499 9.41 -22.66 -12.95
C PRO A 499 8.85 -22.34 -11.56
N GLU A 500 9.01 -23.26 -10.61
CA GLU A 500 8.49 -23.06 -9.24
C GLU A 500 9.01 -21.74 -8.65
N SER A 501 8.10 -20.80 -8.41
CA SER A 501 8.44 -19.40 -8.09
C SER A 501 7.47 -18.78 -7.11
N SER A 502 7.90 -17.68 -6.50
CA SER A 502 7.08 -16.84 -5.61
C SER A 502 6.36 -15.75 -6.38
N VAL A 503 5.06 -15.95 -6.62
CA VAL A 503 4.20 -15.06 -7.41
C VAL A 503 2.96 -14.68 -6.60
N ALA A 504 2.49 -13.45 -6.76
CA ALA A 504 1.25 -12.96 -6.20
C ALA A 504 0.31 -12.42 -7.28
N LEU A 505 -1.00 -12.49 -7.05
CA LEU A 505 -2.01 -11.82 -7.87
C LEU A 505 -2.50 -10.57 -7.16
N LEU A 506 -2.41 -9.43 -7.84
CA LEU A 506 -2.97 -8.16 -7.39
C LEU A 506 -4.23 -7.82 -8.19
N ASP A 507 -5.26 -7.39 -7.47
CA ASP A 507 -6.46 -6.75 -8.02
C ASP A 507 -6.32 -5.24 -7.87
N VAL A 508 -6.24 -4.52 -8.98
CA VAL A 508 -6.05 -3.06 -9.03
C VAL A 508 -7.32 -2.44 -9.58
N VAL A 509 -8.06 -1.76 -8.71
CA VAL A 509 -9.27 -1.03 -9.07
C VAL A 509 -8.94 0.46 -9.05
N PRO A 510 -8.94 1.16 -10.20
CA PRO A 510 -8.66 2.59 -10.21
C PRO A 510 -9.67 3.40 -9.38
N SER A 511 -9.17 4.45 -8.73
CA SER A 511 -9.95 5.41 -7.98
C SER A 511 -10.76 6.29 -8.91
N THR A 512 -11.99 6.62 -8.51
CA THR A 512 -12.90 7.52 -9.25
C THR A 512 -12.62 9.00 -8.97
N ILE A 513 -11.57 9.31 -8.20
CA ILE A 513 -11.18 10.67 -7.82
C ILE A 513 -10.95 11.54 -9.05
N ASP A 514 -11.46 12.77 -9.12
CA ASP A 514 -11.14 13.69 -10.21
C ASP A 514 -10.17 14.75 -9.72
N LEU A 515 -8.99 14.80 -10.35
CA LEU A 515 -7.94 15.76 -10.02
C LEU A 515 -7.98 17.02 -10.88
N ASP A 516 -8.91 17.12 -11.84
CA ASP A 516 -9.10 18.33 -12.64
C ASP A 516 -9.25 19.58 -11.75
N VAL A 517 -8.58 20.66 -12.14
CA VAL A 517 -8.69 21.97 -11.47
C VAL A 517 -9.25 22.97 -12.50
N PRO A 518 -10.58 23.21 -12.47
CA PRO A 518 -11.27 23.95 -13.53
C PRO A 518 -10.63 25.30 -13.84
N GLY A 519 -10.28 25.50 -15.12
CA GLY A 519 -9.70 26.75 -15.62
C GLY A 519 -8.22 26.97 -15.29
N LEU A 520 -7.57 26.05 -14.55
CA LEU A 520 -6.17 26.16 -14.17
C LEU A 520 -5.29 25.05 -14.73
N ALA A 521 -5.73 23.79 -14.66
CA ALA A 521 -4.94 22.65 -15.13
C ALA A 521 -5.81 21.44 -15.43
N ASP A 522 -5.48 20.75 -16.52
CA ASP A 522 -6.16 19.51 -16.90
C ASP A 522 -5.66 18.29 -16.10
N ARG A 523 -6.35 17.16 -16.21
CA ARG A 523 -5.99 15.93 -15.50
C ARG A 523 -4.56 15.44 -15.81
N GLN A 524 -4.03 15.71 -17.01
CA GLN A 524 -2.69 15.27 -17.40
C GLN A 524 -1.62 16.14 -16.73
N GLU A 525 -1.82 17.45 -16.70
CA GLU A 525 -0.96 18.39 -15.99
C GLU A 525 -0.97 18.12 -14.48
N VAL A 526 -2.16 17.92 -13.91
CA VAL A 526 -2.31 17.62 -12.48
C VAL A 526 -1.69 16.28 -12.10
N SER A 527 -1.88 15.22 -12.90
CA SER A 527 -1.24 13.93 -12.64
C SER A 527 0.30 14.03 -12.65
N LYS A 528 0.87 14.77 -13.62
CA LYS A 528 2.33 14.97 -13.73
C LYS A 528 2.91 15.79 -12.58
N LEU A 529 2.37 16.99 -12.32
CA LEU A 529 2.90 17.86 -11.27
C LEU A 529 2.54 17.33 -9.87
N GLY A 530 1.37 16.73 -9.69
CA GLY A 530 1.00 16.06 -8.43
C GLY A 530 1.94 14.91 -8.10
N ASN A 531 2.41 14.17 -9.11
CA ASN A 531 3.44 13.15 -8.94
C ASN A 531 4.80 13.74 -8.51
N GLU A 532 5.18 14.91 -9.02
CA GLU A 532 6.40 15.63 -8.60
C GLU A 532 6.26 16.24 -7.20
N LEU A 533 5.11 16.83 -6.86
CA LEU A 533 4.83 17.31 -5.51
C LEU A 533 4.89 16.16 -4.50
N ALA A 534 4.29 15.01 -4.82
CA ALA A 534 4.40 13.80 -4.01
C ALA A 534 5.86 13.31 -3.90
N LYS A 535 6.68 13.43 -4.95
CA LYS A 535 8.12 13.16 -4.89
C LYS A 535 8.79 14.06 -3.86
N LEU A 536 8.60 15.36 -3.95
CA LEU A 536 9.23 16.35 -3.08
C LEU A 536 8.81 16.19 -1.61
N LEU A 537 7.51 16.03 -1.36
CA LEU A 537 7.00 15.78 -0.01
C LEU A 537 7.65 14.56 0.62
N PHE A 538 7.70 13.43 -0.11
CA PHE A 538 8.22 12.18 0.42
C PHE A 538 9.75 12.11 0.55
N LEU A 539 10.50 13.10 0.03
CA LEU A 539 11.90 13.30 0.46
C LEU A 539 11.97 13.65 1.95
N TYR A 540 10.95 14.33 2.47
CA TYR A 540 10.79 14.74 3.87
C TYR A 540 9.84 13.82 4.65
N ARG A 541 9.72 12.54 4.25
CA ARG A 541 8.69 11.59 4.75
C ARG A 541 8.57 11.41 6.27
N ILE A 542 9.65 11.65 7.02
CA ILE A 542 9.69 11.50 8.50
C ILE A 542 9.48 12.82 9.25
N THR A 543 9.23 13.92 8.54
CA THR A 543 8.97 15.25 9.11
C THR A 543 7.49 15.61 8.99
N SER A 544 7.09 16.74 9.60
CA SER A 544 5.72 17.26 9.54
C SER A 544 5.37 17.77 8.14
N ILE A 545 4.07 17.76 7.79
CA ILE A 545 3.59 18.33 6.53
C ILE A 545 3.95 19.83 6.42
N PRO A 546 3.73 20.69 7.45
CA PRO A 546 4.14 22.09 7.39
C PRO A 546 5.62 22.26 7.06
N TYR A 547 6.50 21.56 7.79
CA TYR A 547 7.94 21.61 7.54
C TYR A 547 8.30 21.21 6.11
N ALA A 548 7.71 20.13 5.59
CA ALA A 548 7.98 19.69 4.23
C ALA A 548 7.52 20.70 3.18
N LEU A 549 6.32 21.30 3.34
CA LEU A 549 5.79 22.31 2.43
C LEU A 549 6.69 23.55 2.38
N ASP A 550 7.10 24.08 3.54
CA ASP A 550 7.96 25.27 3.60
C ASP A 550 9.38 25.02 3.08
N LYS A 551 9.83 23.76 3.06
CA LYS A 551 11.07 23.37 2.37
C LYS A 551 10.93 23.29 0.86
N ILE A 552 9.72 23.04 0.36
CA ILE A 552 9.43 23.00 -1.09
C ILE A 552 9.28 24.42 -1.62
N ALA A 553 8.49 25.26 -0.95
CA ALA A 553 8.30 26.65 -1.32
C ALA A 553 8.04 27.52 -0.06
N PRO A 554 8.63 28.72 0.05
CA PRO A 554 8.43 29.58 1.20
C PRO A 554 6.95 29.90 1.46
N ASN A 555 6.52 29.82 2.72
CA ASN A 555 5.15 30.06 3.18
C ASN A 555 4.08 29.12 2.58
N ALA A 556 4.48 28.05 1.90
CA ALA A 556 3.54 27.09 1.33
C ALA A 556 2.66 26.45 2.41
N ALA A 557 3.19 26.17 3.61
CA ALA A 557 2.39 25.60 4.69
C ALA A 557 1.25 26.54 5.11
N GLN A 558 1.56 27.83 5.26
CA GLN A 558 0.59 28.85 5.67
C GLN A 558 -0.56 28.99 4.68
N ASP A 559 -0.28 28.91 3.38
CA ASP A 559 -1.28 29.16 2.34
C ASP A 559 -2.04 27.89 1.91
N LEU A 560 -1.38 26.73 1.93
CA LEU A 560 -1.95 25.48 1.40
C LEU A 560 -2.72 24.67 2.43
N ILE A 561 -2.26 24.64 3.69
CA ILE A 561 -2.93 23.84 4.74
C ILE A 561 -4.39 24.29 4.97
N PRO A 562 -4.73 25.61 4.97
CA PRO A 562 -6.12 26.05 5.08
C PRO A 562 -7.03 25.55 3.94
N GLN A 563 -6.45 25.24 2.77
CA GLN A 563 -7.17 24.71 1.61
C GLN A 563 -7.28 23.18 1.62
N ALA A 564 -6.62 22.51 2.56
CA ALA A 564 -6.63 21.06 2.74
C ALA A 564 -7.15 20.67 4.14
N PRO A 565 -8.47 20.82 4.39
CA PRO A 565 -9.06 20.68 5.73
C PRO A 565 -8.81 19.31 6.36
N SER A 566 -8.64 18.24 5.56
CA SER A 566 -8.36 16.90 6.07
C SER A 566 -7.06 16.81 6.87
N ILE A 567 -6.08 17.70 6.64
CA ILE A 567 -4.83 17.78 7.42
C ILE A 567 -5.11 18.17 8.88
N THR A 568 -6.12 19.01 9.10
CA THR A 568 -6.47 19.53 10.43
C THR A 568 -7.62 18.78 11.10
N ASP A 569 -8.16 17.75 10.45
CA ASP A 569 -9.25 16.91 10.97
C ASP A 569 -8.70 15.55 11.46
N PRO A 570 -8.67 15.30 12.78
CA PRO A 570 -8.19 14.02 13.32
C PRO A 570 -9.00 12.83 12.83
N ARG A 571 -10.30 12.97 12.56
CA ARG A 571 -11.15 11.85 12.09
C ARG A 571 -10.72 11.32 10.73
N GLN A 572 -10.09 12.17 9.92
CA GLN A 572 -9.58 11.88 8.59
C GLN A 572 -8.08 11.56 8.58
N GLY A 573 -7.48 11.30 9.74
CA GLY A 573 -6.06 10.99 9.92
C GLY A 573 -5.17 12.21 10.10
N GLY A 574 -5.74 13.42 10.12
CA GLY A 574 -5.07 14.67 10.40
C GLY A 574 -4.81 14.88 11.89
N ARG A 575 -4.49 16.10 12.29
CA ARG A 575 -4.34 16.52 13.69
C ARG A 575 -4.72 17.98 13.83
N LEU A 576 -5.28 18.38 14.96
CA LEU A 576 -5.64 19.79 15.18
C LEU A 576 -4.41 20.70 15.05
N ASN A 577 -3.24 20.22 15.48
CA ASN A 577 -1.94 20.80 15.14
C ASN A 577 -1.31 20.04 13.96
N PRO A 578 -1.20 20.65 12.75
CA PRO A 578 -0.65 19.99 11.58
C PRO A 578 0.84 19.63 11.72
N GLU A 579 1.57 20.22 12.67
CA GLU A 579 2.96 19.84 12.98
C GLU A 579 3.11 18.38 13.46
N HIS A 580 2.01 17.75 13.87
CA HIS A 580 2.01 16.34 14.29
C HIS A 580 1.55 15.37 13.20
N VAL A 581 1.24 15.86 12.00
CA VAL A 581 0.97 15.02 10.84
C VAL A 581 2.27 14.84 10.07
N MET A 582 2.87 13.66 10.17
CA MET A 582 4.04 13.33 9.35
C MET A 582 3.65 13.13 7.90
N VAL A 583 4.50 13.53 6.94
CA VAL A 583 4.25 13.35 5.50
C VAL A 583 3.94 11.88 5.15
N ARG A 584 4.67 10.91 5.70
CA ARG A 584 4.37 9.48 5.46
C ARG A 584 2.96 9.06 5.88
N SER A 585 2.31 9.81 6.77
CA SER A 585 0.98 9.52 7.29
C SER A 585 -0.14 10.22 6.50
N MET A 586 0.18 10.95 5.43
CA MET A 586 -0.83 11.62 4.61
C MET A 586 -1.83 10.64 4.00
N THR A 587 -3.13 10.86 4.19
CA THR A 587 -4.14 10.05 3.51
C THR A 587 -4.18 10.36 2.01
N ASP A 588 -4.85 9.49 1.25
CA ASP A 588 -5.20 9.74 -0.16
C ASP A 588 -5.97 11.06 -0.30
N LYS A 589 -6.86 11.37 0.65
CA LYS A 589 -7.62 12.63 0.68
C LYS A 589 -6.74 13.86 0.92
N MET A 590 -5.81 13.82 1.88
CA MET A 590 -4.88 14.93 2.11
C MET A 590 -4.01 15.21 0.90
N LEU A 591 -3.54 14.16 0.22
CA LEU A 591 -2.74 14.33 -0.98
C LEU A 591 -3.56 14.91 -2.14
N GLU A 592 -4.82 14.48 -2.32
CA GLU A 592 -5.75 15.08 -3.29
C GLU A 592 -5.92 16.59 -3.04
N GLU A 593 -6.28 16.96 -1.81
CA GLU A 593 -6.56 18.35 -1.43
C GLU A 593 -5.30 19.22 -1.59
N LEU A 594 -4.13 18.74 -1.15
CA LEU A 594 -2.88 19.47 -1.32
C LEU A 594 -2.48 19.65 -2.77
N VAL A 595 -2.69 18.63 -3.62
CA VAL A 595 -2.41 18.76 -5.06
C VAL A 595 -3.31 19.81 -5.67
N LYS A 596 -4.62 19.82 -5.36
CA LYS A 596 -5.54 20.85 -5.87
C LYS A 596 -5.19 22.25 -5.37
N ALA A 597 -4.98 22.39 -4.06
CA ALA A 597 -4.54 23.64 -3.43
C ALA A 597 -3.24 24.16 -4.05
N TRP A 598 -2.29 23.27 -4.36
CA TRP A 598 -1.05 23.65 -5.03
C TRP A 598 -1.29 24.31 -6.38
N PHE A 599 -2.21 23.78 -7.20
CA PHE A 599 -2.55 24.37 -8.49
C PHE A 599 -3.27 25.71 -8.37
N GLU A 600 -4.14 25.86 -7.38
CA GLU A 600 -4.86 27.10 -7.07
C GLU A 600 -3.94 28.18 -6.47
N TRP A 601 -2.80 27.78 -5.89
CA TRP A 601 -1.87 28.69 -5.26
C TRP A 601 -1.12 29.56 -6.30
N PRO A 602 -1.23 30.90 -6.21
CA PRO A 602 -0.64 31.81 -7.19
C PRO A 602 0.88 31.89 -7.10
N PHE A 603 1.47 31.52 -5.97
CA PHE A 603 2.91 31.57 -5.72
C PHE A 603 3.63 30.23 -5.94
N LYS A 604 2.94 29.24 -6.52
CA LYS A 604 3.56 27.94 -6.80
C LYS A 604 4.81 28.13 -7.69
N PRO A 605 5.96 27.52 -7.34
CA PRO A 605 7.12 27.49 -8.21
C PRO A 605 6.80 26.87 -9.56
N ASP A 606 7.45 27.37 -10.61
CA ASP A 606 7.37 26.77 -11.93
C ASP A 606 7.99 25.37 -11.92
N ARG A 607 7.60 24.55 -12.90
CA ARG A 607 8.06 23.15 -12.98
C ARG A 607 9.59 23.02 -12.94
N PHE A 608 10.31 23.89 -13.65
CA PHE A 608 11.77 23.83 -13.69
C PHE A 608 12.38 24.16 -12.31
N GLU A 609 11.73 25.04 -11.53
CA GLU A 609 12.15 25.39 -10.17
C GLU A 609 11.96 24.20 -9.22
N LEU A 610 10.87 23.45 -9.36
CA LEU A 610 10.63 22.20 -8.63
C LEU A 610 11.65 21.12 -8.98
N GLU A 611 11.99 20.96 -10.26
CA GLU A 611 13.01 20.01 -10.71
C GLU A 611 14.41 20.37 -10.15
N LEU A 612 14.76 21.66 -10.14
CA LEU A 612 15.98 22.18 -9.51
C LEU A 612 15.99 21.94 -7.99
N ALA A 613 14.88 22.21 -7.31
CA ALA A 613 14.74 21.96 -5.88
C ALA A 613 14.94 20.47 -5.55
N SER A 614 14.35 19.57 -6.34
CA SER A 614 14.51 18.12 -6.16
C SER A 614 15.97 17.69 -6.28
N THR A 615 16.71 18.27 -7.23
CA THR A 615 18.13 17.95 -7.48
C THR A 615 19.00 18.40 -6.29
N ARG A 616 18.72 19.56 -5.70
CA ARG A 616 19.42 20.06 -4.50
C ARG A 616 19.20 19.16 -3.29
N VAL A 617 17.98 18.68 -3.10
CA VAL A 617 17.64 17.78 -1.97
C VAL A 617 18.27 16.39 -2.17
N GLU A 618 18.26 15.84 -3.39
CA GLU A 618 18.93 14.57 -3.70
C GLU A 618 20.45 14.66 -3.49
N GLN A 619 21.07 15.78 -3.87
CA GLN A 619 22.48 16.05 -3.60
C GLN A 619 22.75 16.14 -2.08
N TRP A 620 21.88 16.80 -1.32
CA TRP A 620 21.97 16.87 0.14
C TRP A 620 21.86 15.49 0.81
N ASP A 621 20.84 14.68 0.48
CA ASP A 621 20.69 13.31 1.04
C ASP A 621 21.88 12.41 0.64
N SER A 622 22.45 12.61 -0.55
CA SER A 622 23.68 11.90 -0.96
C SER A 622 24.90 12.30 -0.12
N LYS A 623 25.08 13.59 0.20
CA LYS A 623 26.16 14.10 1.06
C LYS A 623 26.01 13.62 2.51
N VAL A 624 24.79 13.66 3.04
CA VAL A 624 24.47 13.15 4.39
C VAL A 624 24.72 11.65 4.51
N ARG A 625 24.38 10.85 3.47
CA ARG A 625 24.65 9.41 3.45
C ARG A 625 26.12 9.05 3.27
N THR A 626 26.92 9.93 2.66
CA THR A 626 28.36 9.71 2.41
C THR A 626 29.25 10.28 3.50
N GLY A 627 28.69 10.97 4.51
CA GLY A 627 29.43 11.51 5.65
C GLY A 627 30.40 12.63 5.29
N VAL A 628 30.17 13.31 4.16
CA VAL A 628 30.97 14.47 3.75
C VAL A 628 30.31 15.71 4.32
N GLU A 629 30.70 16.09 5.54
CA GLU A 629 30.42 17.42 6.09
C GLU A 629 31.31 18.43 5.35
N GLU A 630 30.72 19.36 4.60
CA GLU A 630 31.41 20.58 4.21
C GLU A 630 31.21 21.59 5.34
N GLU A 631 32.30 21.92 6.03
CA GLU A 631 32.43 23.17 6.78
C GLU A 631 32.22 24.34 5.80
N GLY A 632 31.18 25.17 6.02
CA GLY A 632 30.98 26.37 5.21
C GLY A 632 29.64 27.07 5.41
N GLU A 633 29.64 28.00 6.36
CA GLU A 633 28.84 29.22 6.61
C GLU A 633 27.39 29.41 6.07
N VAL A 634 26.59 30.00 6.97
CA VAL A 634 25.13 30.27 6.99
C VAL A 634 24.63 31.19 5.89
#